data_AF-A0A1Q2YQ70-F1
#
_entry.id   AF-A0A1Q2YQ70-F1
#
_cell.length_a   1.000
_cell.length_b   1.000
_cell.length_c   1.000
_cell.angle_alpha   90.00
_cell.angle_beta   90.00
_cell.angle_gamma   90.00
#
_symmetry.space_group_name_H-M   'P 1'
#
loop_
_entity.id
_entity.type
_entity.pdbx_description
1 polymer ?
#
loop_
_entity_poly.entity_id
_entity_poly.type
_entity_poly.pdbx_seq_one_letter_code
_entity_poly.pdbx_strand_id
1 'polypeptide(L)'
;MFPYLDTVARRYPPVIVWALVGVNVLAFLYQISLPQRLLDRFLFEFALVPSRFFGQLSLVAPSDWTPFLTNMFLHGGWLHLILNMWTLWIFGPAVEDRLGPGRFILFYLFCGVAAGLAHALANPDSVVPALGASGAIAGVIGCYARMFPAARLVMIVPILFIPLFFEVRAFVFALIWFLMQLIPGFMSLGDQASGGIA
;
A
#
# COMPACT_ATOMS: atom_id res chain seq x y z
N MET A 1 -2.58 15.20 7.25
CA MET A 1 -1.71 15.96 6.32
C MET A 1 -1.71 15.24 4.99
N PHE A 2 -2.04 15.91 3.89
CA PHE A 2 -2.12 15.28 2.58
C PHE A 2 -1.22 16.01 1.60
N PRO A 3 -0.27 15.32 0.92
CA PRO A 3 0.48 15.96 -0.14
C PRO A 3 -0.48 16.33 -1.27
N TYR A 4 -0.29 17.45 -1.94
CA TYR A 4 -1.17 17.93 -3.02
C TYR A 4 -0.43 18.03 -4.35
N LEU A 5 0.77 18.60 -4.32
CA LEU A 5 1.63 18.78 -5.48
C LEU A 5 3.08 18.55 -5.08
N ASP A 6 3.88 18.18 -6.08
CA ASP A 6 5.31 18.06 -5.97
C ASP A 6 6.00 18.95 -7.01
N THR A 7 7.24 19.36 -6.74
CA THR A 7 7.98 20.32 -7.58
C THR A 7 8.71 19.69 -8.77
N VAL A 8 8.58 18.39 -8.99
CA VAL A 8 9.34 17.66 -10.02
C VAL A 8 8.67 17.83 -11.38
N ALA A 9 9.43 18.37 -12.34
CA ALA A 9 9.00 18.45 -13.73
C ALA A 9 8.91 17.04 -14.35
N ARG A 10 7.83 16.80 -15.12
CA ARG A 10 7.51 15.50 -15.74
C ARG A 10 7.53 15.67 -17.26
N ARG A 11 8.10 14.71 -17.99
CA ARG A 11 8.23 14.76 -19.47
C ARG A 11 7.19 13.92 -20.19
N TYR A 12 6.79 12.79 -19.61
CA TYR A 12 5.91 11.80 -20.21
C TYR A 12 4.65 11.56 -19.36
N PRO A 13 3.54 11.14 -19.98
CA PRO A 13 2.34 10.74 -19.24
C PRO A 13 2.60 9.45 -18.44
N PRO A 14 2.16 9.38 -17.17
CA PRO A 14 2.41 8.24 -16.29
C PRO A 14 1.36 7.12 -16.50
N VAL A 15 1.47 6.44 -17.63
CA VAL A 15 0.47 5.46 -18.10
C VAL A 15 0.33 4.26 -17.15
N ILE A 16 1.42 3.82 -16.53
CA ILE A 16 1.37 2.68 -15.59
C ILE A 16 0.74 3.10 -14.28
N VAL A 17 1.04 4.29 -13.76
CA VAL A 17 0.34 4.82 -12.58
C VAL A 17 -1.17 4.87 -12.83
N TRP A 18 -1.61 5.36 -13.98
CA TRP A 18 -3.04 5.37 -14.33
C TRP A 18 -3.63 3.96 -14.40
N ALA A 19 -2.91 3.02 -15.03
CA ALA A 19 -3.35 1.63 -15.12
C ALA A 19 -3.47 0.99 -13.74
N LEU A 20 -2.47 1.17 -12.86
CA LEU A 20 -2.50 0.68 -11.48
C LEU A 20 -3.68 1.27 -10.72
N VAL A 21 -3.91 2.58 -10.81
CA VAL A 21 -5.06 3.22 -10.16
C VAL A 21 -6.38 2.62 -10.67
N GLY A 22 -6.52 2.48 -11.99
CA GLY A 22 -7.71 1.87 -12.60
C GLY A 22 -7.94 0.44 -12.12
N VAL A 23 -6.92 -0.42 -12.13
CA VAL A 23 -7.02 -1.81 -11.69
C VAL A 23 -7.39 -1.90 -10.20
N ASN A 24 -6.79 -1.09 -9.34
CA ASN A 24 -7.10 -1.05 -7.92
C ASN A 24 -8.54 -0.59 -7.65
N VAL A 25 -9.01 0.43 -8.37
CA VAL A 25 -10.40 0.90 -8.27
C VAL A 25 -11.37 -0.18 -8.73
N LEU A 26 -11.11 -0.81 -9.88
CA LEU A 26 -11.96 -1.90 -10.40
C LEU A 26 -12.00 -3.10 -9.45
N ALA A 27 -10.85 -3.52 -8.92
CA ALA A 27 -10.78 -4.59 -7.92
C ALA A 27 -11.57 -4.22 -6.65
N PHE A 28 -11.45 -2.98 -6.16
CA PHE A 28 -12.22 -2.53 -5.01
C PHE A 28 -13.72 -2.48 -5.26
N LEU A 29 -14.16 -1.97 -6.42
CA LEU A 29 -15.57 -1.98 -6.82
C LEU A 29 -16.13 -3.40 -6.90
N TYR A 30 -15.32 -4.37 -7.36
CA TYR A 30 -15.68 -5.77 -7.33
C TYR A 30 -15.82 -6.29 -5.89
N GLN A 31 -14.87 -6.03 -5.00
CA GLN A 31 -14.95 -6.45 -3.60
C GLN A 31 -16.24 -5.97 -2.92
N ILE A 32 -16.61 -4.70 -3.07
CA ILE A 32 -17.81 -4.13 -2.41
C ILE A 32 -19.11 -4.59 -3.07
N SER A 33 -19.05 -5.17 -4.27
CA SER A 33 -20.21 -5.79 -4.93
C SER A 33 -20.52 -7.20 -4.40
N LEU A 34 -19.56 -7.84 -3.73
CA LEU A 34 -19.71 -9.19 -3.20
C LEU A 34 -20.52 -9.21 -1.89
N PRO A 35 -21.48 -10.14 -1.74
CA PRO A 35 -22.07 -10.47 -0.44
C PRO A 35 -20.98 -10.90 0.57
N GLN A 36 -21.17 -10.60 1.86
CA GLN A 36 -20.18 -10.85 2.92
C GLN A 36 -19.54 -12.26 2.85
N ARG A 37 -20.36 -13.31 2.69
CA ARG A 37 -19.86 -14.70 2.61
C ARG A 37 -18.94 -14.95 1.41
N LEU A 38 -19.19 -14.31 0.28
CA LEU A 38 -18.34 -14.41 -0.91
C LEU A 38 -17.10 -13.52 -0.78
N LEU A 39 -17.23 -12.35 -0.16
CA LEU A 39 -16.10 -11.48 0.16
C LEU A 39 -15.10 -12.18 1.08
N ASP A 40 -15.55 -12.83 2.15
CA ASP A 40 -14.66 -13.52 3.10
C ASP A 40 -13.86 -14.64 2.40
N ARG A 41 -14.50 -15.40 1.51
CA ARG A 41 -13.84 -16.43 0.69
C ARG A 41 -12.86 -15.82 -0.31
N PHE A 42 -13.29 -14.77 -1.00
CA PHE A 42 -12.46 -14.05 -1.95
C PHE A 42 -11.21 -13.47 -1.29
N LEU A 43 -11.34 -12.86 -0.10
CA LEU A 43 -10.20 -12.34 0.66
C LEU A 43 -9.31 -13.48 1.17
N PHE A 44 -9.88 -14.58 1.67
CA PHE A 44 -9.08 -15.73 2.09
C PHE A 44 -8.24 -16.31 0.94
N GLU A 45 -8.78 -16.29 -0.28
CA GLU A 45 -8.11 -16.80 -1.49
C GLU A 45 -7.06 -15.83 -2.03
N PHE A 46 -7.41 -14.55 -2.22
CA PHE A 46 -6.59 -13.57 -2.95
C PHE A 46 -5.83 -12.56 -2.08
N ALA A 47 -6.17 -12.39 -0.81
CA ALA A 47 -5.38 -11.59 0.12
C ALA A 47 -4.30 -12.45 0.79
N LEU A 48 -3.25 -11.78 1.30
CA LEU A 48 -2.13 -12.46 1.90
C LEU A 48 -2.48 -12.87 3.33
N VAL A 49 -2.71 -14.16 3.56
CA VAL A 49 -2.87 -14.72 4.91
C VAL A 49 -1.55 -15.40 5.31
N PRO A 50 -0.72 -14.80 6.19
CA PRO A 50 0.61 -15.34 6.52
C PRO A 50 0.61 -16.80 6.97
N SER A 51 -0.38 -17.21 7.76
CA SER A 51 -0.49 -18.57 8.29
C SER A 51 -0.64 -19.64 7.21
N ARG A 52 -1.14 -19.28 6.00
CA ARG A 52 -1.21 -20.21 4.85
C ARG A 52 0.17 -20.59 4.31
N PHE A 53 1.20 -19.80 4.57
CA PHE A 53 2.54 -19.99 3.99
C PHE A 53 3.58 -20.37 5.04
N PHE A 54 3.55 -19.71 6.20
CA PHE A 54 4.60 -19.83 7.21
C PHE A 54 4.08 -20.26 8.59
N GLY A 55 2.76 -20.36 8.78
CA GLY A 55 2.14 -20.75 10.04
C GLY A 55 1.43 -22.10 9.97
N GLN A 56 0.53 -22.32 10.92
CA GLN A 56 -0.16 -23.60 11.12
C GLN A 56 -1.04 -24.03 9.93
N LEU A 57 -1.58 -23.08 9.15
CA LEU A 57 -2.40 -23.41 7.98
C LEU A 57 -1.58 -23.91 6.78
N SER A 58 -0.26 -23.74 6.78
CA SER A 58 0.62 -24.19 5.68
C SER A 58 0.59 -25.71 5.42
N LEU A 59 0.21 -26.51 6.42
CA LEU A 59 0.14 -27.98 6.30
C LEU A 59 -1.10 -28.46 5.52
N VAL A 60 -2.11 -27.61 5.35
CA VAL A 60 -3.41 -27.94 4.76
C VAL A 60 -3.84 -26.97 3.67
N ALA A 61 -3.15 -25.83 3.52
CA ALA A 61 -3.43 -24.86 2.46
C ALA A 61 -2.79 -25.28 1.12
N PRO A 62 -3.46 -25.01 -0.02
CA PRO A 62 -2.85 -25.16 -1.33
C PRO A 62 -1.58 -24.31 -1.47
N SER A 63 -0.57 -24.81 -2.19
CA SER A 63 0.69 -24.10 -2.48
C SER A 63 0.51 -23.01 -3.55
N ASP A 64 -0.49 -22.16 -3.39
CA ASP A 64 -0.74 -21.03 -4.25
C ASP A 64 -0.09 -19.76 -3.69
N TRP A 65 0.93 -19.28 -4.39
CA TRP A 65 1.69 -18.07 -4.03
C TRP A 65 1.16 -16.80 -4.72
N THR A 66 0.12 -16.89 -5.55
CA THR A 66 -0.51 -15.72 -6.16
C THR A 66 -0.97 -14.65 -5.16
N PRO A 67 -1.34 -14.96 -3.89
CA PRO A 67 -1.67 -13.96 -2.88
C PRO A 67 -0.58 -12.92 -2.64
N PHE A 68 0.70 -13.24 -2.82
CA PHE A 68 1.79 -12.25 -2.71
C PHE A 68 1.74 -11.16 -3.78
N LEU A 69 1.06 -11.42 -4.89
CA LEU A 69 0.84 -10.46 -5.97
C LEU A 69 -0.55 -9.83 -5.86
N THR A 70 -1.60 -10.64 -5.68
CA THR A 70 -2.99 -10.17 -5.75
C THR A 70 -3.38 -9.29 -4.57
N ASN A 71 -2.81 -9.52 -3.38
CA ASN A 71 -3.06 -8.68 -2.19
C ASN A 71 -2.79 -7.19 -2.44
N MET A 72 -1.85 -6.88 -3.35
CA MET A 72 -1.46 -5.51 -3.70
C MET A 72 -2.60 -4.70 -4.34
N PHE A 73 -3.64 -5.37 -4.84
CA PHE A 73 -4.77 -4.76 -5.53
C PHE A 73 -6.05 -4.71 -4.67
N LEU A 74 -6.03 -5.34 -3.51
CA LEU A 74 -7.17 -5.47 -2.61
C LEU A 74 -7.13 -4.39 -1.53
N HIS A 75 -8.30 -3.90 -1.11
CA HIS A 75 -8.41 -2.79 -0.16
C HIS A 75 -9.53 -3.02 0.84
N GLY A 76 -9.25 -2.76 2.12
CA GLY A 76 -10.17 -3.00 3.25
C GLY A 76 -11.21 -1.92 3.48
N GLY A 77 -11.30 -0.91 2.60
CA GLY A 77 -12.29 0.16 2.70
C GLY A 77 -11.94 1.38 1.85
N TRP A 78 -12.90 2.30 1.73
CA TRP A 78 -12.78 3.51 0.92
C TRP A 78 -11.58 4.37 1.29
N LEU A 79 -11.40 4.66 2.59
CA LEU A 79 -10.27 5.45 3.06
C LEU A 79 -8.93 4.79 2.72
N HIS A 80 -8.83 3.47 2.89
CA HIS A 80 -7.63 2.73 2.58
C HIS A 80 -7.29 2.79 1.08
N LEU A 81 -8.27 2.63 0.19
CA LEU A 81 -8.09 2.81 -1.25
C LEU A 81 -7.68 4.24 -1.59
N ILE A 82 -8.44 5.24 -1.13
CA ILE A 82 -8.22 6.65 -1.45
C ILE A 82 -6.80 7.06 -1.06
N LEU A 83 -6.35 6.72 0.15
CA LEU A 83 -5.02 7.10 0.61
C LEU A 83 -3.90 6.44 -0.20
N ASN A 84 -4.05 5.17 -0.58
CA ASN A 84 -3.06 4.49 -1.44
C ASN A 84 -3.02 5.13 -2.83
N MET A 85 -4.18 5.30 -3.47
CA MET A 85 -4.24 5.85 -4.83
C MET A 85 -3.80 7.31 -4.88
N TRP A 86 -4.17 8.10 -3.89
CA TRP A 86 -3.70 9.48 -3.72
C TRP A 86 -2.18 9.55 -3.62
N THR A 87 -1.59 8.69 -2.79
CA THR A 87 -0.13 8.63 -2.61
C THR A 87 0.55 8.18 -3.90
N LEU A 88 0.05 7.12 -4.54
CA LEU A 88 0.59 6.65 -5.83
C LEU A 88 0.48 7.73 -6.92
N TRP A 89 -0.62 8.48 -6.96
CA TRP A 89 -0.85 9.55 -7.93
C TRP A 89 0.13 10.72 -7.80
N ILE A 90 0.62 10.98 -6.58
CA ILE A 90 1.55 12.07 -6.33
C ILE A 90 2.99 11.63 -6.63
N PHE A 91 3.42 10.49 -6.08
CA PHE A 91 4.82 10.07 -6.18
C PHE A 91 5.12 9.23 -7.41
N GLY A 92 4.18 8.41 -7.85
CA GLY A 92 4.34 7.48 -8.97
C GLY A 92 4.79 8.16 -10.26
N PRO A 93 4.16 9.26 -10.72
CA PRO A 93 4.46 9.84 -12.02
C PRO A 93 5.92 10.27 -12.20
N ALA A 94 6.53 10.87 -11.20
CA ALA A 94 7.94 11.30 -11.29
C ALA A 94 8.90 10.10 -11.32
N VAL A 95 8.57 9.01 -10.61
CA VAL A 95 9.37 7.78 -10.63
C VAL A 95 9.17 7.04 -11.95
N GLU A 96 7.95 6.98 -12.49
CA GLU A 96 7.66 6.40 -13.80
C GLU A 96 8.36 7.17 -14.92
N ASP A 97 8.30 8.51 -14.90
CA ASP A 97 8.99 9.37 -15.88
C ASP A 97 10.51 9.11 -15.90
N ARG A 98 11.10 8.86 -14.73
CA ARG A 98 12.53 8.61 -14.60
C ARG A 98 12.95 7.18 -14.97
N LEU A 99 12.14 6.19 -14.61
CA LEU A 99 12.45 4.77 -14.86
C LEU A 99 12.00 4.29 -16.24
N GLY A 100 10.98 4.95 -16.81
CA GLY A 100 10.17 4.41 -17.89
C GLY A 100 9.12 3.41 -17.38
N PRO A 101 8.03 3.21 -18.15
CA PRO A 101 6.85 2.44 -17.72
C PRO A 101 7.18 0.98 -17.35
N GLY A 102 7.98 0.28 -18.18
CA GLY A 102 8.31 -1.13 -17.95
C GLY A 102 9.13 -1.36 -16.68
N ARG A 103 10.12 -0.50 -16.40
CA ARG A 103 10.92 -0.61 -15.18
C ARG A 103 10.13 -0.19 -13.95
N PHE A 104 9.24 0.79 -14.10
CA PHE A 104 8.35 1.22 -13.02
C PHE A 104 7.40 0.10 -12.57
N ILE A 105 6.74 -0.60 -13.50
CA ILE A 105 5.85 -1.71 -13.10
C ILE A 105 6.63 -2.85 -12.43
N LEU A 106 7.79 -3.23 -12.96
CA LEU A 106 8.62 -4.28 -12.35
C LEU A 106 9.08 -3.88 -10.95
N PHE A 107 9.46 -2.61 -10.76
CA PHE A 107 9.85 -2.08 -9.47
C PHE A 107 8.67 -2.07 -8.48
N TYR A 108 7.49 -1.61 -8.91
CA TYR A 108 6.27 -1.60 -8.09
C TYR A 108 5.90 -3.02 -7.62
N LEU A 109 5.88 -3.98 -8.54
CA LEU A 109 5.57 -5.38 -8.23
C LEU A 109 6.61 -6.00 -7.30
N PHE A 110 7.90 -5.77 -7.56
CA PHE A 110 8.98 -6.25 -6.71
C PHE A 110 8.85 -5.72 -5.27
N CYS A 111 8.61 -4.42 -5.10
CA CYS A 111 8.43 -3.81 -3.78
C CYS A 111 7.20 -4.38 -3.05
N GLY A 112 6.09 -4.59 -3.76
CA GLY A 112 4.89 -5.18 -3.16
C GLY A 112 5.10 -6.61 -2.69
N VAL A 113 5.71 -7.47 -3.53
CA VAL A 113 6.03 -8.85 -3.17
C VAL A 113 7.03 -8.90 -2.00
N ALA A 114 8.09 -8.08 -2.04
CA ALA A 114 9.07 -8.02 -0.97
C ALA A 114 8.45 -7.55 0.36
N ALA A 115 7.57 -6.55 0.32
CA ALA A 115 6.84 -6.08 1.50
C ALA A 115 5.88 -7.15 2.04
N GLY A 116 5.16 -7.85 1.16
CA GLY A 116 4.30 -8.97 1.54
C GLY A 116 5.08 -10.10 2.19
N LEU A 117 6.24 -10.47 1.63
CA LEU A 117 7.12 -11.48 2.22
C LEU A 117 7.65 -11.05 3.59
N ALA A 118 8.11 -9.80 3.72
CA ALA A 118 8.56 -9.26 5.00
C ALA A 118 7.43 -9.27 6.05
N HIS A 119 6.21 -8.88 5.66
CA HIS A 119 5.05 -8.90 6.54
C HIS A 119 4.68 -10.32 7.00
N ALA A 120 4.65 -11.28 6.06
CA ALA A 120 4.30 -12.66 6.34
C ALA A 120 5.34 -13.36 7.22
N LEU A 121 6.64 -13.11 7.01
CA LEU A 121 7.72 -13.63 7.86
C LEU A 121 7.74 -12.99 9.25
N ALA A 122 7.31 -11.73 9.37
CA ALA A 122 7.21 -11.06 10.66
C ALA A 122 6.00 -11.53 11.49
N ASN A 123 4.95 -12.04 10.84
CA ASN A 123 3.71 -12.47 11.50
C ASN A 123 3.24 -13.85 10.98
N PRO A 124 4.06 -14.91 11.09
CA PRO A 124 3.83 -16.17 10.39
C PRO A 124 2.52 -16.86 10.79
N ASP A 125 2.09 -16.74 12.04
CA ASP A 125 0.86 -17.37 12.53
C ASP A 125 -0.42 -16.54 12.31
N SER A 126 -0.32 -15.35 11.71
CA SER A 126 -1.49 -14.49 11.49
C SER A 126 -2.48 -15.13 10.52
N VAL A 127 -3.73 -15.25 10.99
CA VAL A 127 -4.89 -15.67 10.17
C VAL A 127 -5.66 -14.48 9.59
N VAL A 128 -5.25 -13.26 9.92
CA VAL A 128 -5.89 -12.04 9.42
C VAL A 128 -5.41 -11.76 8.00
N PRO A 129 -6.31 -11.61 7.02
CA PRO A 129 -5.94 -11.27 5.65
C PRO A 129 -5.28 -9.89 5.56
N ALA A 130 -4.03 -9.85 5.11
CA ALA A 130 -3.29 -8.64 4.79
C ALA A 130 -3.51 -8.27 3.32
N LEU A 131 -3.87 -7.02 3.07
CA LEU A 131 -4.20 -6.50 1.74
C LEU A 131 -3.83 -5.02 1.65
N GLY A 132 -3.54 -4.55 0.44
CA GLY A 132 -3.26 -3.15 0.16
C GLY A 132 -2.03 -2.93 -0.71
N ALA A 133 -2.09 -1.88 -1.53
CA ALA A 133 -0.97 -1.41 -2.36
C ALA A 133 0.19 -0.79 -1.55
N SER A 134 0.02 -0.60 -0.24
CA SER A 134 0.90 0.21 0.60
C SER A 134 2.36 -0.27 0.55
N GLY A 135 2.62 -1.57 0.62
CA GLY A 135 4.00 -2.11 0.53
C GLY A 135 4.74 -1.69 -0.75
N ALA A 136 4.06 -1.73 -1.90
CA ALA A 136 4.62 -1.28 -3.17
C ALA A 136 4.79 0.24 -3.21
N ILE A 137 3.80 0.99 -2.73
CA ILE A 137 3.83 2.45 -2.66
C ILE A 137 4.95 2.94 -1.73
N ALA A 138 5.25 2.21 -0.64
CA ALA A 138 6.40 2.49 0.22
C ALA A 138 7.71 2.48 -0.58
N GLY A 139 7.88 1.47 -1.44
CA GLY A 139 9.00 1.36 -2.35
C GLY A 139 9.05 2.52 -3.34
N VAL A 140 7.91 2.92 -3.92
CA VAL A 140 7.80 4.09 -4.81
C VAL A 140 8.20 5.38 -4.10
N ILE A 141 7.73 5.61 -2.87
CA ILE A 141 8.11 6.78 -2.07
C ILE A 141 9.61 6.77 -1.75
N GLY A 142 10.17 5.61 -1.37
CA GLY A 142 11.61 5.48 -1.11
C GLY A 142 12.44 5.78 -2.36
N CYS A 143 12.01 5.28 -3.51
CA CYS A 143 12.62 5.58 -4.81
C CYS A 143 12.54 7.07 -5.15
N TYR A 144 11.35 7.68 -4.98
CA TYR A 144 11.14 9.11 -5.18
C TYR A 144 12.07 9.94 -4.28
N ALA A 145 12.11 9.65 -2.97
CA ALA A 145 12.96 10.37 -2.02
C ALA A 145 14.45 10.25 -2.38
N ARG A 146 14.88 9.10 -2.91
CA ARG A 146 16.26 8.88 -3.35
C ARG A 146 16.59 9.60 -4.66
N MET A 147 15.65 9.67 -5.60
CA MET A 147 15.84 10.32 -6.91
C MET A 147 15.70 11.84 -6.84
N PHE A 148 14.84 12.33 -5.94
CA PHE A 148 14.46 13.73 -5.82
C PHE A 148 14.61 14.23 -4.37
N PRO A 149 15.81 14.15 -3.76
CA PRO A 149 16.01 14.49 -2.34
C PRO A 149 15.77 15.97 -2.01
N ALA A 150 15.89 16.85 -3.02
CA ALA A 150 15.61 18.28 -2.91
C ALA A 150 14.16 18.65 -3.24
N ALA A 151 13.34 17.69 -3.70
CA ALA A 151 11.94 17.95 -4.02
C ALA A 151 11.16 18.30 -2.76
N ARG A 152 10.25 19.27 -2.93
CA ARG A 152 9.35 19.73 -1.89
C ARG A 152 7.95 19.26 -2.24
N LEU A 153 7.26 18.77 -1.22
CA LEU A 153 5.87 18.38 -1.28
C LEU A 153 5.06 19.49 -0.65
N VAL A 154 4.11 20.04 -1.41
CA VAL A 154 3.15 20.97 -0.85
C VAL A 154 2.10 20.15 -0.12
N MET A 155 2.08 20.27 1.20
CA MET A 155 1.14 19.59 2.08
C MET A 155 -0.08 20.47 2.33
N ILE A 156 -1.25 19.85 2.40
CA ILE A 156 -2.50 20.46 2.84
C ILE A 156 -2.90 19.86 4.18
N VAL A 157 -3.17 20.72 5.15
CA VAL A 157 -3.87 20.36 6.40
C VAL A 157 -5.17 21.13 6.45
N PRO A 158 -6.34 20.47 6.33
CA PRO A 158 -7.62 21.13 6.46
C PRO A 158 -7.83 21.52 7.94
N ILE A 159 -7.64 22.79 8.28
CA ILE A 159 -7.96 23.32 9.62
C ILE A 159 -9.32 24.03 9.52
N LEU A 160 -10.38 23.35 9.96
CA LEU A 160 -11.77 23.84 9.97
C LEU A 160 -12.26 24.35 8.59
N PHE A 161 -12.02 25.64 8.30
CA PHE A 161 -12.43 26.32 7.07
C PHE A 161 -11.27 26.94 6.28
N ILE A 162 -10.04 26.92 6.82
CA ILE A 162 -8.86 27.52 6.17
C ILE A 162 -7.83 26.40 5.93
N PRO A 163 -7.61 25.96 4.68
CA PRO A 163 -6.56 25.00 4.39
C PRO A 163 -5.18 25.63 4.64
N LEU A 164 -4.39 25.01 5.52
CA LEU A 164 -2.99 25.39 5.74
C LEU A 164 -2.10 24.67 4.73
N PHE A 165 -1.28 25.44 4.01
CA PHE A 165 -0.30 24.94 3.07
C PHE A 165 1.11 25.09 3.63
N PHE A 166 1.90 24.03 3.63
CA PHE A 166 3.32 24.10 3.97
C PHE A 166 4.12 23.08 3.17
N GLU A 167 5.42 23.35 3.03
CA GLU A 167 6.32 22.50 2.26
C GLU A 167 7.03 21.50 3.16
N VAL A 168 6.99 20.22 2.79
CA VAL A 168 7.75 19.15 3.45
C VAL A 168 8.73 18.55 2.46
N ARG A 169 9.95 18.26 2.92
CA ARG A 169 10.94 17.57 2.10
C ARG A 169 10.51 16.13 1.85
N ALA A 170 10.70 15.63 0.64
CA ALA A 170 10.26 14.28 0.24
C ALA A 170 10.68 13.17 1.21
N PHE A 171 11.93 13.21 1.72
CA PHE A 171 12.42 12.20 2.67
C PHE A 171 11.71 12.25 4.03
N VAL A 172 11.31 13.44 4.50
CA VAL A 172 10.59 13.59 5.78
C VAL A 172 9.20 13.01 5.65
N PHE A 173 8.53 13.29 4.53
CA PHE A 173 7.23 12.68 4.23
C PHE A 173 7.37 11.16 4.14
N ALA A 174 8.39 10.64 3.47
CA ALA A 174 8.64 9.21 3.36
C ALA A 174 8.77 8.54 4.73
N LEU A 175 9.53 9.16 5.64
CA LEU A 175 9.70 8.67 7.00
C LEU A 175 8.39 8.70 7.78
N ILE A 176 7.65 9.82 7.77
CA ILE A 176 6.35 9.95 8.45
C ILE A 176 5.37 8.90 7.92
N TRP A 177 5.27 8.78 6.60
CA TRP A 177 4.36 7.85 5.95
C TRP A 177 4.70 6.40 6.31
N PHE A 178 5.98 6.02 6.30
CA PHE A 178 6.43 4.70 6.73
C PHE A 178 6.09 4.44 8.21
N LEU A 179 6.36 5.39 9.10
CA LEU A 179 6.03 5.27 10.52
C LEU A 179 4.53 5.11 10.76
N MET A 180 3.69 5.83 10.00
CA MET A 180 2.24 5.68 10.09
C MET A 180 1.76 4.28 9.68
N GLN A 181 2.43 3.61 8.75
CA GLN A 181 2.10 2.22 8.37
C GLN A 181 2.46 1.21 9.46
N LEU A 182 3.37 1.54 10.38
CA LEU A 182 3.75 0.65 11.49
C LEU A 182 2.74 0.70 12.64
N ILE A 183 2.00 1.80 12.80
CA ILE A 183 1.08 2.01 13.93
C ILE A 183 0.05 0.88 14.03
N PRO A 184 -0.68 0.49 12.96
CA PRO A 184 -1.63 -0.62 13.05
C PRO A 184 -0.98 -1.95 13.49
N GLY A 185 0.24 -2.23 13.02
CA GLY A 185 0.99 -3.42 13.41
C GLY A 185 1.35 -3.40 14.91
N PHE A 186 1.85 -2.29 15.42
CA PHE A 186 2.15 -2.15 16.85
C PHE A 186 0.91 -2.21 17.74
N MET A 187 -0.22 -1.63 17.31
CA MET A 187 -1.48 -1.71 18.06
C MET A 187 -1.97 -3.16 18.15
N SER A 188 -1.85 -3.95 17.08
CA SER A 188 -2.23 -5.37 17.11
C SER A 188 -1.36 -6.25 18.02
N LEU A 189 -0.08 -5.88 18.25
CA LEU A 189 0.80 -6.56 19.21
C LEU A 189 0.40 -6.25 20.67
N GLY A 190 -0.12 -5.05 20.92
CA GLY A 190 -0.66 -4.63 22.22
C GLY A 190 -1.96 -5.36 22.57
N ASP A 191 -2.85 -5.55 21.60
CA ASP A 191 -4.11 -6.29 21.79
C ASP A 191 -3.88 -7.79 22.07
N GLN A 192 -2.80 -8.39 21.54
CA GLN A 192 -2.41 -9.75 21.92
C GLN A 192 -1.84 -9.83 23.36
N ALA A 193 -1.28 -8.74 23.89
CA ALA A 193 -0.82 -8.67 25.27
C ALA A 193 -1.99 -8.47 26.27
N SER A 194 -3.13 -7.94 25.82
CA SER A 194 -4.40 -7.93 26.57
C SER A 194 -5.22 -9.20 26.30
N GLY A 195 -4.56 -10.37 26.36
CA GLY A 195 -5.16 -11.67 26.12
C GLY A 195 -6.53 -11.81 26.78
N GLY A 196 -7.52 -12.18 25.96
CA GLY A 196 -8.79 -12.78 26.34
C GLY A 196 -9.57 -12.10 27.46
N ILE A 197 -10.60 -11.35 27.08
CA ILE A 197 -11.83 -11.32 27.88
C ILE A 197 -12.99 -11.58 26.92
N ALA A 198 -13.78 -12.59 27.30
CA ALA A 198 -14.98 -13.18 26.68
C ALA A 198 -15.73 -12.36 25.61
#